data_AF-A0A519XLU8-F1
#
_entry.id   AF-A0A519XLU8-F1
#
_cell.length_a   1.000
_cell.length_b   1.000
_cell.length_c   1.000
_cell.angle_alpha   90.00
_cell.angle_beta   90.00
_cell.angle_gamma   90.00
#
_symmetry.space_group_name_H-M   'P 1'
#
loop_
_entity.id
_entity.type
_entity.pdbx_description
1 polymer ?
#
loop_
_entity_poly.entity_id
_entity_poly.type
_entity_poly.pdbx_seq_one_letter_code
_entity_poly.pdbx_strand_id
1 'polypeptide(L)'
;MKNLRNNTSKYITCFAFSCMLFSASCTKEYLDPSRAKTDVALTSQQGLTAVSIGLQRVYTLGRTGVMFNSIAANGFVTNEFSLLNSGNIPELQLSTGGNAVDGTNTILFNLWTSANKIIYDADLVIANAGNLGDKGYASGLIAYSSIFKALAIGNMAQYWEKIPDGTGKNVQFIARAAGFTKAIGVLDNALTVIAANPISAGFNSNVPPAVNIVNTLHALKARYALFSGNYPLALTEANAVDLTKSSAFAFDPASPNILFSIISSNNVFQPLNVNLGLTGANVPDAGDKRIPFYTFFTGTPTATIRMGGFATATSTAFPIYLPGEITLIKAEAFARQPDLPNALIELNKV
;
A
#
# COMPACT_ATOMS: atom_id res chain seq x y z
N MET A 1 47.95 60.75 10.08
CA MET A 1 47.47 59.35 9.97
C MET A 1 47.02 58.76 11.34
N LYS A 2 46.24 59.48 12.16
CA LYS A 2 45.69 58.94 13.43
C LYS A 2 44.16 58.86 13.49
N ASN A 3 43.43 59.54 12.60
CA ASN A 3 41.96 59.56 12.60
C ASN A 3 41.28 58.47 11.76
N LEU A 4 42.03 57.72 10.93
CA LEU A 4 41.47 56.63 10.13
C LEU A 4 41.27 55.32 10.92
N ARG A 5 42.05 55.10 11.99
CA ARG A 5 42.08 53.81 12.72
C ARG A 5 40.88 53.59 13.65
N ASN A 6 40.29 54.66 14.20
CA ASN A 6 39.16 54.55 15.14
C ASN A 6 37.79 54.39 14.44
N ASN A 7 37.65 54.88 13.21
CA ASN A 7 36.40 54.75 12.48
C ASN A 7 36.22 53.33 11.92
N THR A 8 37.28 52.69 11.43
CA THR A 8 37.23 51.31 10.92
C THR A 8 36.81 50.31 12.00
N SER A 9 37.28 50.48 13.24
CA SER A 9 36.90 49.63 14.38
C SER A 9 35.41 49.73 14.72
N LYS A 10 34.84 50.95 14.74
CA LYS A 10 33.39 51.14 15.00
C LYS A 10 32.51 50.52 13.91
N TYR A 11 32.90 50.62 12.64
CA TYR A 11 32.14 50.02 11.55
C TYR A 11 32.22 48.49 11.53
N ILE A 12 33.37 47.91 11.90
CA ILE A 12 33.52 46.45 12.03
C ILE A 12 32.68 45.92 13.20
N THR A 13 32.65 46.60 14.35
CA THR A 13 31.83 46.18 15.49
C THR A 13 30.33 46.31 15.19
N CYS A 14 29.89 47.39 14.52
CA CYS A 14 28.49 47.54 14.10
C CYS A 14 28.07 46.53 13.02
N PHE A 15 28.97 46.15 12.11
CA PHE A 15 28.72 45.14 11.09
C PHE A 15 28.65 43.73 11.72
N ALA A 16 29.55 43.41 12.65
CA ALA A 16 29.52 42.15 13.40
C ALA A 16 28.27 42.00 14.28
N PHE A 17 27.80 43.09 14.92
CA PHE A 17 26.57 43.09 15.71
C PHE A 17 25.31 42.98 14.83
N SER A 18 25.32 43.58 13.63
CA SER A 18 24.23 43.45 12.65
C SER A 18 24.18 42.04 12.03
N CYS A 19 25.32 41.40 11.79
CA CYS A 19 25.36 40.01 11.29
C CYS A 19 24.86 38.98 12.31
N MET A 20 25.02 39.22 13.62
CA MET A 20 24.45 38.33 14.66
C MET A 20 22.91 38.38 14.70
N LEU A 21 22.31 39.54 14.42
CA LEU A 21 20.85 39.72 14.44
C LEU A 21 20.12 39.02 13.27
N PHE A 22 20.83 38.61 12.20
CA PHE A 22 20.26 37.84 11.09
C PHE A 22 20.33 36.31 11.26
N SER A 23 20.92 35.82 12.36
CA SER A 23 21.05 34.38 12.61
C SER A 23 19.95 33.77 13.50
N ALA A 24 19.06 34.59 14.06
CA ALA A 24 17.84 34.15 14.72
C ALA A 24 16.68 34.05 13.72
N SER A 25 16.82 33.15 12.74
CA SER A 25 15.68 32.64 11.98
C SER A 25 14.83 31.82 12.95
N CYS A 26 13.93 32.48 13.68
CA CYS A 26 12.84 31.80 14.37
C CYS A 26 12.01 31.06 13.32
N THR A 27 12.28 29.77 13.12
CA THR A 27 11.31 28.87 12.51
C THR A 27 10.11 28.90 13.45
N LYS A 28 9.09 29.70 13.11
CA LYS A 28 7.79 29.60 13.77
C LYS A 28 7.18 28.26 13.38
N GLU A 29 7.62 27.20 14.05
CA GLU A 29 6.95 25.92 14.04
C GLU A 29 5.71 26.13 14.91
N TYR A 30 4.58 26.44 14.28
CA TYR A 30 3.31 26.48 14.98
C TYR A 30 2.98 25.05 15.41
N LEU A 31 3.22 24.74 16.69
CA LEU A 31 2.78 23.49 17.28
C LEU A 31 1.25 23.50 17.29
N ASP A 32 0.66 22.73 16.38
CA ASP A 32 -0.76 22.42 16.42
C ASP A 32 -1.06 21.67 17.74
N PRO A 33 -1.82 22.26 18.69
CA PRO A 33 -2.09 21.62 19.98
C PRO A 33 -2.89 20.33 19.85
N SER A 34 -3.55 20.11 18.70
CA SER A 34 -4.31 18.90 18.40
C SER A 34 -3.47 17.80 17.75
N ARG A 35 -2.25 18.12 17.29
CA ARG A 35 -1.34 17.17 16.67
C ARG A 35 -0.33 16.66 17.71
N ALA A 36 -0.23 15.34 17.85
CA ALA A 36 0.82 14.73 18.66
C ALA A 36 2.19 15.18 18.15
N LYS A 37 3.04 15.68 19.07
CA LYS A 37 4.40 16.08 18.70
C LYS A 37 5.17 14.85 18.20
N THR A 38 5.91 15.02 17.11
CA THR A 38 6.65 13.92 16.46
C THR A 38 7.68 13.28 17.36
N ASP A 39 8.30 14.05 18.26
CA ASP A 39 9.23 13.58 19.29
C ASP A 39 8.56 12.64 20.31
N VAL A 40 7.32 12.92 20.72
CA VAL A 40 6.56 12.07 21.65
C VAL A 40 5.96 10.85 20.96
N ALA A 41 5.46 11.04 19.72
CA ALA A 41 4.81 9.97 18.96
C ALA A 41 5.80 8.88 18.51
N LEU A 42 7.08 9.20 18.33
CA LEU A 42 8.08 8.25 17.81
C LEU A 42 9.00 7.66 18.88
N THR A 43 8.91 8.11 20.14
CA THR A 43 9.79 7.62 21.22
C THR A 43 9.10 6.70 22.22
N SER A 44 7.77 6.62 22.18
CA SER A 44 6.98 5.77 23.07
C SER A 44 6.39 4.57 22.35
N GLN A 45 6.23 3.46 23.07
CA GLN A 45 5.56 2.27 22.58
C GLN A 45 4.16 2.58 22.07
N GLN A 46 3.37 3.36 22.83
CA GLN A 46 2.01 3.75 22.46
C GLN A 46 1.99 4.61 21.19
N GLY A 47 2.88 5.60 21.09
CA GLY A 47 2.97 6.47 19.93
C GLY A 47 3.32 5.70 18.66
N LEU A 48 4.34 4.84 18.72
CA LEU A 48 4.75 4.01 17.59
C LEU A 48 3.64 3.03 17.15
N THR A 49 2.88 2.51 18.10
CA THR A 49 1.72 1.64 17.82
C THR A 49 0.63 2.43 17.10
N ALA A 50 0.31 3.64 17.56
CA ALA A 50 -0.69 4.48 16.92
C ALA A 50 -0.30 4.85 15.48
N VAL A 51 0.98 5.17 15.23
CA VAL A 51 1.48 5.41 13.86
C VAL A 51 1.38 4.14 13.01
N SER A 52 1.81 2.99 13.54
CA SER A 52 1.78 1.70 12.86
C SER A 52 0.36 1.28 12.43
N ILE A 53 -0.63 1.40 13.31
CA ILE A 53 -2.05 1.15 12.97
C ILE A 53 -2.56 2.20 11.96
N GLY A 54 -2.11 3.44 12.08
CA GLY A 54 -2.41 4.53 11.16
C GLY A 54 -2.02 4.23 9.71
N LEU A 55 -0.98 3.43 9.48
CA LEU A 55 -0.57 3.00 8.13
C LEU A 55 -1.69 2.26 7.42
N GLN A 56 -2.36 1.32 8.10
CA GLN A 56 -3.51 0.61 7.53
C GLN A 56 -4.63 1.59 7.20
N ARG A 57 -4.94 2.51 8.12
CA ARG A 57 -5.98 3.50 7.90
C ARG A 57 -5.70 4.31 6.65
N VAL A 58 -4.48 4.82 6.46
CA VAL A 58 -4.11 5.58 5.26
C VAL A 58 -4.23 4.69 4.00
N TYR A 59 -3.82 3.43 4.08
CA TYR A 59 -3.92 2.49 2.97
C TYR A 59 -5.38 2.25 2.52
N THR A 60 -6.32 2.23 3.46
CA THR A 60 -7.73 1.91 3.21
C THR A 60 -8.67 3.13 3.28
N LEU A 61 -8.15 4.35 3.36
CA LEU A 61 -8.93 5.56 3.63
C LEU A 61 -9.81 5.98 2.44
N GLY A 62 -11.06 5.49 2.38
CA GLY A 62 -12.03 6.00 1.41
C GLY A 62 -11.51 5.97 -0.03
N ARG A 63 -11.81 7.02 -0.81
CA ARG A 63 -11.31 7.17 -2.18
C ARG A 63 -9.89 7.73 -2.28
N THR A 64 -9.24 8.08 -1.16
CA THR A 64 -7.85 8.57 -1.16
C THR A 64 -6.84 7.47 -0.84
N GLY A 65 -7.27 6.38 -0.21
CA GLY A 65 -6.43 5.24 0.15
C GLY A 65 -5.91 4.48 -1.07
N VAL A 66 -4.73 3.87 -0.91
CA VAL A 66 -4.08 3.06 -1.95
C VAL A 66 -4.98 1.90 -2.40
N MET A 67 -5.70 1.27 -1.48
CA MET A 67 -6.60 0.14 -1.77
C MET A 67 -7.63 0.50 -2.85
N PHE A 68 -8.47 1.52 -2.61
CA PHE A 68 -9.51 1.92 -3.56
C PHE A 68 -8.91 2.30 -4.91
N ASN A 69 -7.88 3.16 -4.90
CA ASN A 69 -7.34 3.67 -6.14
C ASN A 69 -6.63 2.58 -6.95
N SER A 70 -6.03 1.58 -6.29
CA SER A 70 -5.46 0.42 -6.99
C SER A 70 -6.52 -0.45 -7.65
N ILE A 71 -7.65 -0.67 -6.96
CA ILE A 71 -8.79 -1.44 -7.50
C ILE A 71 -9.40 -0.71 -8.69
N ALA A 72 -9.68 0.59 -8.55
CA ALA A 72 -10.24 1.40 -9.62
C ALA A 72 -9.29 1.46 -10.84
N ALA A 73 -8.01 1.76 -10.62
CA ALA A 73 -7.01 1.80 -11.69
C ALA A 73 -6.90 0.45 -12.41
N ASN A 74 -6.73 -0.65 -11.67
CA ASN A 74 -6.63 -1.98 -12.24
C ASN A 74 -7.87 -2.35 -13.03
N GLY A 75 -9.06 -2.17 -12.46
CA GLY A 75 -10.29 -2.61 -13.11
C GLY A 75 -10.57 -1.88 -14.44
N PHE A 76 -10.15 -0.63 -14.58
CA PHE A 76 -10.23 0.07 -15.87
C PHE A 76 -9.14 -0.38 -16.85
N VAL A 77 -7.87 -0.43 -16.44
CA VAL A 77 -6.77 -0.76 -17.37
C VAL A 77 -6.76 -2.23 -17.81
N THR A 78 -7.49 -3.10 -17.11
CA THR A 78 -7.63 -4.52 -17.44
C THR A 78 -8.99 -4.86 -18.08
N ASN A 79 -9.85 -3.87 -18.32
CA ASN A 79 -11.22 -4.03 -18.84
C ASN A 79 -12.18 -4.84 -17.95
N GLU A 80 -11.91 -4.93 -16.65
CA GLU A 80 -12.82 -5.57 -15.68
C GLU A 80 -14.02 -4.67 -15.33
N PHE A 81 -13.88 -3.34 -15.44
CA PHE A 81 -14.91 -2.36 -15.06
C PHE A 81 -15.49 -1.59 -16.24
N SER A 82 -16.79 -1.29 -16.12
CA SER A 82 -17.49 -0.30 -16.94
C SER A 82 -17.67 1.00 -16.16
N LEU A 83 -17.38 2.13 -16.79
CA LEU A 83 -17.76 3.44 -16.30
C LEU A 83 -19.28 3.62 -16.40
N LEU A 84 -19.89 4.23 -15.39
CA LEU A 84 -21.34 4.49 -15.37
C LEU A 84 -21.70 5.96 -15.62
N ASN A 85 -20.85 6.90 -15.21
CA ASN A 85 -21.09 8.32 -15.36
C ASN A 85 -19.79 9.05 -15.72
N SER A 86 -19.79 9.70 -16.88
CA SER A 86 -18.65 10.46 -17.42
C SER A 86 -18.29 11.70 -16.59
N GLY A 87 -19.16 12.15 -15.68
CA GLY A 87 -18.83 13.18 -14.69
C GLY A 87 -17.78 12.73 -13.66
N ASN A 88 -17.53 11.42 -13.53
CA ASN A 88 -16.41 10.91 -12.76
C ASN A 88 -15.13 10.98 -13.61
N ILE A 89 -14.57 12.18 -13.72
CA ILE A 89 -13.47 12.50 -14.64
C ILE A 89 -12.25 11.57 -14.47
N PRO A 90 -11.74 11.27 -13.27
CA PRO A 90 -10.57 10.41 -13.11
C PRO A 90 -10.81 8.99 -13.64
N GLU A 91 -12.00 8.43 -13.40
CA GLU A 91 -12.43 7.15 -13.94
C GLU A 91 -12.64 7.20 -15.46
N LEU A 92 -13.23 8.29 -15.97
CA LEU A 92 -13.38 8.50 -17.42
C LEU A 92 -12.03 8.49 -18.13
N GLN A 93 -11.05 9.23 -17.60
CA GLN A 93 -9.69 9.27 -18.13
C GLN A 93 -9.08 7.87 -18.19
N LEU A 94 -9.20 7.07 -17.12
CA LEU A 94 -8.70 5.69 -17.09
C LEU A 94 -9.43 4.77 -18.06
N SER A 95 -10.76 4.88 -18.16
CA SER A 95 -11.55 4.09 -19.12
C SER A 95 -11.27 4.43 -20.59
N THR A 96 -10.83 5.67 -20.84
CA THR A 96 -10.46 6.15 -22.18
C THR A 96 -9.02 5.76 -22.53
N GLY A 97 -8.11 5.83 -21.57
CA GLY A 97 -6.69 5.53 -21.74
C GLY A 97 -5.93 6.56 -22.60
N GLY A 98 -4.69 6.22 -22.95
CA GLY A 98 -3.83 7.06 -23.79
C GLY A 98 -3.64 8.47 -23.25
N ASN A 99 -3.74 9.46 -24.13
CA ASN A 99 -3.54 10.88 -23.79
C ASN A 99 -4.61 11.48 -22.85
N ALA A 100 -5.72 10.77 -22.60
CA ALA A 100 -6.72 11.22 -21.64
C ALA A 100 -6.23 11.09 -20.19
N VAL A 101 -5.27 10.19 -19.94
CA VAL A 101 -4.67 10.00 -18.61
C VAL A 101 -3.51 10.98 -18.45
N ASP A 102 -3.77 12.09 -17.77
CA ASP A 102 -2.78 13.15 -17.52
C ASP A 102 -2.46 13.32 -16.03
N GLY A 103 -1.57 14.29 -15.74
CA GLY A 103 -1.12 14.60 -14.38
C GLY A 103 -2.21 15.12 -13.43
N THR A 104 -3.43 15.38 -13.92
CA THR A 104 -4.56 15.80 -13.09
C THR A 104 -5.41 14.63 -12.59
N ASN A 105 -5.13 13.40 -13.06
CA ASN A 105 -5.88 12.21 -12.66
C ASN A 105 -5.75 11.97 -11.15
N THR A 106 -6.84 12.19 -10.41
CA THR A 106 -6.81 12.13 -8.94
C THR A 106 -6.66 10.72 -8.39
N ILE A 107 -7.00 9.67 -9.16
CA ILE A 107 -6.79 8.27 -8.75
C ILE A 107 -5.29 7.98 -8.69
N LEU A 108 -4.56 8.31 -9.76
CA LEU A 108 -3.11 8.15 -9.82
C LEU A 108 -2.38 9.06 -8.82
N PHE A 109 -2.85 10.30 -8.65
CA PHE A 109 -2.33 11.21 -7.63
C PHE A 109 -2.49 10.65 -6.22
N ASN A 110 -3.66 10.09 -5.88
CA ASN A 110 -3.90 9.50 -4.57
C ASN A 110 -3.08 8.23 -4.34
N LEU A 111 -2.93 7.37 -5.35
CA LEU A 111 -2.00 6.23 -5.29
C LEU A 111 -0.59 6.68 -4.92
N TRP A 112 -0.08 7.68 -5.63
CA TRP A 112 1.27 8.21 -5.43
C TRP A 112 1.46 8.83 -4.04
N THR A 113 0.57 9.75 -3.66
CA THR A 113 0.70 10.53 -2.43
C THR A 113 0.47 9.69 -1.19
N SER A 114 -0.58 8.86 -1.16
CA SER A 114 -0.86 7.96 -0.03
C SER A 114 0.23 6.91 0.13
N ALA A 115 0.76 6.35 -0.97
CA ALA A 115 1.88 5.39 -0.89
C ALA A 115 3.14 6.04 -0.31
N ASN A 116 3.55 7.22 -0.79
CA ASN A 116 4.72 7.91 -0.25
C ASN A 116 4.54 8.27 1.23
N LYS A 117 3.33 8.66 1.65
CA LYS A 117 3.02 8.94 3.05
C LYS A 117 3.15 7.69 3.92
N ILE A 118 2.67 6.54 3.46
CA ILE A 118 2.82 5.26 4.17
C ILE A 118 4.29 4.88 4.30
N ILE A 119 5.08 5.03 3.22
CA ILE A 119 6.51 4.72 3.25
C ILE A 119 7.23 5.60 4.29
N TYR A 120 6.97 6.91 4.26
CA TYR A 120 7.55 7.86 5.21
C TYR A 120 7.23 7.50 6.67
N ASP A 121 5.95 7.29 6.98
CA ASP A 121 5.53 6.98 8.35
C ASP A 121 6.06 5.60 8.81
N ALA A 122 6.09 4.62 7.91
CA ALA A 122 6.64 3.29 8.21
C ALA A 122 8.15 3.35 8.45
N ASP A 123 8.89 4.17 7.70
CA ASP A 123 10.32 4.41 7.94
C ASP A 123 10.57 4.97 9.34
N LEU A 124 9.74 5.92 9.78
CA LEU A 124 9.82 6.46 11.13
C LEU A 124 9.56 5.38 12.19
N VAL A 125 8.55 4.51 12.01
CA VAL A 125 8.29 3.43 12.97
C VAL A 125 9.45 2.44 13.00
N ILE A 126 9.92 1.98 11.84
CA ILE A 126 11.00 0.98 11.73
C ILE A 126 12.30 1.51 12.36
N ALA A 127 12.65 2.77 12.09
CA ALA A 127 13.86 3.38 12.62
C ALA A 127 13.84 3.56 14.15
N ASN A 128 12.66 3.80 14.74
CA ASN A 128 12.56 4.11 16.17
C ASN A 128 12.16 2.91 17.03
N ALA A 129 11.46 1.91 16.49
CA ALA A 129 11.01 0.74 17.24
C ALA A 129 12.18 -0.04 17.88
N GLY A 130 13.35 -0.07 17.23
CA GLY A 130 14.56 -0.72 17.75
C GLY A 130 15.04 -0.15 19.10
N ASN A 131 14.65 1.08 19.44
CA ASN A 131 15.02 1.76 20.68
C ASN A 131 14.16 1.34 21.88
N LEU A 132 13.05 0.61 21.66
CA LEU A 132 12.20 0.13 22.74
C LEU A 132 12.92 -0.95 23.57
N GLY A 133 12.60 -1.00 24.86
CA GLY A 133 13.11 -2.02 25.78
C GLY A 133 12.56 -3.42 25.47
N ASP A 134 11.25 -3.53 25.21
CA ASP A 134 10.63 -4.79 24.78
C ASP A 134 10.94 -5.05 23.30
N LYS A 135 11.88 -5.97 23.05
CA LYS A 135 12.29 -6.34 21.69
C LYS A 135 11.25 -7.17 20.94
N GLY A 136 10.40 -7.93 21.64
CA GLY A 136 9.28 -8.64 21.01
C GLY A 136 8.20 -7.67 20.55
N TYR A 137 7.96 -6.58 21.30
CA TYR A 137 7.06 -5.51 20.87
C TYR A 137 7.63 -4.72 19.70
N ALA A 138 8.92 -4.39 19.75
CA ALA A 138 9.65 -3.75 18.66
C ALA A 138 9.56 -4.59 17.37
N SER A 139 9.73 -5.90 17.46
CA SER A 139 9.59 -6.80 16.33
C SER A 139 8.20 -6.74 15.71
N GLY A 140 7.14 -6.71 16.51
CA GLY A 140 5.77 -6.55 16.03
C GLY A 140 5.58 -5.25 15.26
N LEU A 141 6.05 -4.13 15.81
CA LEU A 141 5.97 -2.81 15.17
C LEU A 141 6.70 -2.76 13.82
N ILE A 142 7.93 -3.29 13.78
CA ILE A 142 8.74 -3.35 12.56
C ILE A 142 8.04 -4.21 11.52
N ALA A 143 7.56 -5.40 11.90
CA ALA A 143 6.94 -6.33 10.98
C ALA A 143 5.63 -5.81 10.39
N TYR A 144 4.74 -5.28 11.24
CA TYR A 144 3.47 -4.72 10.80
C TYR A 144 3.66 -3.50 9.90
N SER A 145 4.57 -2.59 10.25
CA SER A 145 4.88 -1.42 9.42
C SER A 145 5.50 -1.81 8.08
N SER A 146 6.33 -2.87 8.08
CA SER A 146 6.97 -3.39 6.87
C SER A 146 5.96 -3.93 5.86
N ILE A 147 4.85 -4.54 6.31
CA ILE A 147 3.75 -4.97 5.42
C ILE A 147 3.21 -3.78 4.62
N PHE A 148 2.83 -2.69 5.30
CA PHE A 148 2.24 -1.52 4.64
C PHE A 148 3.25 -0.76 3.79
N LYS A 149 4.51 -0.66 4.24
CA LYS A 149 5.60 -0.10 3.45
C LYS A 149 5.81 -0.88 2.16
N ALA A 150 5.86 -2.21 2.23
CA ALA A 150 6.02 -3.07 1.05
C ALA A 150 4.82 -2.99 0.11
N LEU A 151 3.59 -2.96 0.64
CA LEU A 151 2.37 -2.71 -0.14
C LEU A 151 2.46 -1.38 -0.90
N ALA A 152 2.78 -0.29 -0.22
CA ALA A 152 2.92 1.03 -0.84
C ALA A 152 3.98 1.07 -1.95
N ILE A 153 5.17 0.51 -1.71
CA ILE A 153 6.24 0.40 -2.73
C ILE A 153 5.77 -0.45 -3.91
N GLY A 154 5.19 -1.62 -3.62
CA GLY A 154 4.73 -2.56 -4.63
C GLY A 154 3.58 -2.02 -5.48
N ASN A 155 2.65 -1.24 -4.90
CA ASN A 155 1.61 -0.56 -5.67
C ASN A 155 2.23 0.49 -6.60
N MET A 156 3.15 1.33 -6.14
CA MET A 156 3.81 2.28 -7.04
C MET A 156 4.57 1.58 -8.18
N ALA A 157 5.30 0.49 -7.89
CA ALA A 157 6.04 -0.25 -8.90
C ALA A 157 5.14 -0.95 -9.95
N GLN A 158 3.87 -1.19 -9.64
CA GLN A 158 2.90 -1.71 -10.62
C GLN A 158 2.46 -0.64 -11.63
N TYR A 159 2.23 0.60 -11.19
CA TYR A 159 1.69 1.65 -12.06
C TYR A 159 2.73 2.52 -12.78
N TRP A 160 3.93 2.68 -12.20
CA TRP A 160 4.98 3.50 -12.80
C TRP A 160 6.21 2.68 -13.21
N GLU A 161 6.84 3.06 -14.32
CA GLU A 161 8.10 2.45 -14.77
C GLU A 161 9.26 2.74 -13.83
N LYS A 162 9.21 3.91 -13.17
CA LYS A 162 10.16 4.32 -12.16
C LYS A 162 9.43 4.92 -10.96
N ILE A 163 9.94 4.63 -9.78
CA ILE A 163 9.39 5.11 -8.50
C ILE A 163 10.50 5.79 -7.69
N PRO A 164 10.16 6.63 -6.69
CA PRO A 164 11.16 7.24 -5.84
C PRO A 164 11.88 6.17 -5.00
N ASP A 165 13.19 6.29 -4.85
CA ASP A 165 14.00 5.42 -3.99
C ASP A 165 13.87 5.77 -2.48
N GLY A 166 12.75 6.35 -2.08
CA GLY A 166 12.50 6.75 -0.70
C GLY A 166 11.69 8.03 -0.64
N THR A 167 11.74 8.69 0.51
CA THR A 167 10.97 9.92 0.76
C THR A 167 11.92 11.05 1.13
N GLY A 168 11.61 12.28 0.71
CA GLY A 168 12.44 13.45 1.00
C GLY A 168 12.54 14.39 -0.20
N LYS A 169 13.53 15.30 -0.14
CA LYS A 169 13.82 16.24 -1.23
C LYS A 169 14.83 15.63 -2.20
N ASN A 170 14.64 15.86 -3.50
CA ASN A 170 15.56 15.41 -4.57
C ASN A 170 15.86 13.90 -4.56
N VAL A 171 14.84 13.10 -4.21
CA VAL A 171 14.96 11.64 -4.19
C VAL A 171 15.16 11.12 -5.62
N GLN A 172 16.13 10.22 -5.78
CA GLN A 172 16.40 9.55 -7.06
C GLN A 172 15.27 8.57 -7.40
N PHE A 173 15.07 8.33 -8.69
CA PHE A 173 14.06 7.38 -9.17
C PHE A 173 14.71 6.08 -9.60
N ILE A 174 14.17 4.96 -9.13
CA ILE A 174 14.61 3.60 -9.47
C ILE A 174 13.59 2.92 -10.38
N ALA A 175 14.06 1.99 -11.21
CA ALA A 175 13.18 1.18 -12.05
C ALA A 175 12.21 0.32 -11.23
N ARG A 176 11.02 0.02 -11.77
CA ARG A 176 9.99 -0.78 -11.09
C ARG A 176 10.49 -2.12 -10.55
N ALA A 177 11.36 -2.80 -11.30
CA ALA A 177 11.95 -4.08 -10.88
C ALA A 177 12.78 -3.91 -9.59
N ALA A 178 13.58 -2.84 -9.51
CA ALA A 178 14.31 -2.49 -8.29
C ALA A 178 13.36 -2.08 -7.14
N GLY A 179 12.21 -1.47 -7.46
CA GLY A 179 11.14 -1.21 -6.51
C GLY A 179 10.59 -2.49 -5.87
N PHE A 180 10.31 -3.53 -6.66
CA PHE A 180 9.89 -4.84 -6.12
C PHE A 180 11.00 -5.49 -5.27
N THR A 181 12.25 -5.48 -5.72
CA THR A 181 13.39 -5.96 -4.92
C THR A 181 13.52 -5.22 -3.59
N LYS A 182 13.29 -3.90 -3.59
CA LYS A 182 13.28 -3.09 -2.37
C LYS A 182 12.14 -3.48 -1.42
N ALA A 183 10.94 -3.73 -1.95
CA ALA A 183 9.82 -4.21 -1.15
C ALA A 183 10.14 -5.58 -0.52
N ILE A 184 10.78 -6.50 -1.26
CA ILE A 184 11.26 -7.79 -0.72
C ILE A 184 12.25 -7.56 0.42
N GLY A 185 13.25 -6.68 0.25
CA GLY A 185 14.23 -6.39 1.30
C GLY A 185 13.62 -5.83 2.59
N VAL A 186 12.54 -5.04 2.48
CA VAL A 186 11.76 -4.57 3.64
C VAL A 186 11.12 -5.75 4.38
N LEU A 187 10.55 -6.70 3.64
CA LEU A 187 9.90 -7.89 4.21
C LEU A 187 10.92 -8.89 4.80
N ASP A 188 12.10 -9.02 4.19
CA ASP A 188 13.21 -9.84 4.69
C ASP A 188 13.74 -9.34 6.04
N ASN A 189 13.91 -8.02 6.17
CA ASN A 189 14.30 -7.43 7.44
C ASN A 189 13.25 -7.73 8.53
N ALA A 190 11.96 -7.63 8.21
CA ALA A 190 10.90 -7.96 9.15
C ALA A 190 10.96 -9.43 9.60
N LEU A 191 11.08 -10.39 8.68
CA LEU A 191 11.22 -11.81 9.02
C LEU A 191 12.46 -12.09 9.87
N THR A 192 13.58 -11.43 9.56
CA THR A 192 14.83 -11.55 10.33
C THR A 192 14.65 -11.06 11.77
N VAL A 193 14.00 -9.91 11.96
CA VAL A 193 13.74 -9.35 13.29
C VAL A 193 12.82 -10.26 14.10
N ILE A 194 11.76 -10.82 13.47
CA ILE A 194 10.84 -11.77 14.12
C ILE A 194 11.58 -13.05 14.54
N ALA A 195 12.44 -13.58 13.68
CA ALA A 195 13.22 -14.78 14.00
C ALA A 195 14.15 -14.55 15.19
N ALA A 196 14.74 -13.36 15.31
CA ALA A 196 15.60 -13.00 16.44
C ALA A 196 14.82 -12.71 17.72
N ASN A 197 13.64 -12.07 17.61
CA ASN A 197 12.80 -11.68 18.74
C ASN A 197 11.32 -11.91 18.38
N PRO A 198 10.74 -13.05 18.75
CA PRO A 198 9.35 -13.35 18.43
C PRO A 198 8.38 -12.26 18.91
N ILE A 199 7.35 -11.98 18.10
CA ILE A 199 6.36 -10.93 18.37
C ILE A 199 5.69 -11.19 19.72
N SER A 200 5.71 -10.18 20.60
CA SER A 200 5.15 -10.32 21.95
C SER A 200 3.62 -10.33 21.93
N ALA A 201 3.01 -11.01 22.91
CA ALA A 201 1.56 -10.98 23.11
C ALA A 201 1.07 -9.55 23.39
N GLY A 202 1.89 -8.73 24.05
CA GLY A 202 1.61 -7.32 24.29
C GLY A 202 1.40 -6.55 22.99
N PHE A 203 2.19 -6.80 21.94
CA PHE A 203 1.97 -6.20 20.63
C PHE A 203 0.67 -6.69 20.00
N ASN A 204 0.44 -8.02 19.97
CA ASN A 204 -0.74 -8.60 19.33
C ASN A 204 -2.07 -8.08 19.92
N SER A 205 -2.12 -7.79 21.23
CA SER A 205 -3.31 -7.22 21.87
C SER A 205 -3.60 -5.77 21.49
N ASN A 206 -2.67 -5.07 20.83
CA ASN A 206 -2.77 -3.64 20.52
C ASN A 206 -2.88 -3.34 19.02
N VAL A 207 -2.90 -4.36 18.15
CA VAL A 207 -3.06 -4.17 16.69
C VAL A 207 -4.28 -4.93 16.17
N PRO A 208 -4.81 -4.55 14.98
CA PRO A 208 -5.91 -5.27 14.38
C PRO A 208 -5.63 -6.78 14.23
N PRO A 209 -6.48 -7.67 14.79
CA PRO A 209 -6.21 -9.11 14.78
C PRO A 209 -6.42 -9.76 13.41
N ALA A 210 -6.98 -9.03 12.45
CA ALA A 210 -7.32 -9.54 11.12
C ALA A 210 -6.11 -9.75 10.19
N VAL A 211 -4.90 -9.42 10.62
CA VAL A 211 -3.66 -9.58 9.85
C VAL A 211 -2.77 -10.63 10.50
N ASN A 212 -2.64 -11.80 9.88
CA ASN A 212 -1.60 -12.75 10.25
C ASN A 212 -0.25 -12.25 9.70
N ILE A 213 0.57 -11.65 10.55
CA ILE A 213 1.77 -10.91 10.14
C ILE A 213 2.75 -11.81 9.37
N VAL A 214 3.19 -12.92 9.95
CA VAL A 214 4.19 -13.81 9.33
C VAL A 214 3.67 -14.37 8.00
N ASN A 215 2.42 -14.83 7.96
CA ASN A 215 1.85 -15.35 6.72
C ASN A 215 1.74 -14.29 5.62
N THR A 216 1.44 -13.04 6.01
CA THR A 216 1.35 -11.90 5.09
C THR A 216 2.72 -11.51 4.55
N LEU A 217 3.78 -11.55 5.37
CA LEU A 217 5.15 -11.29 4.93
C LEU A 217 5.55 -12.28 3.82
N HIS A 218 5.34 -13.58 4.04
CA HIS A 218 5.63 -14.61 3.02
C HIS A 218 4.76 -14.44 1.77
N ALA A 219 3.46 -14.16 1.91
CA ALA A 219 2.56 -13.93 0.77
C ALA A 219 3.01 -12.74 -0.10
N LEU A 220 3.34 -11.61 0.52
CA LEU A 220 3.82 -10.43 -0.20
C LEU A 220 5.20 -10.65 -0.82
N LYS A 221 6.11 -11.35 -0.14
CA LYS A 221 7.41 -11.72 -0.72
C LYS A 221 7.23 -12.60 -1.95
N ALA A 222 6.36 -13.60 -1.90
CA ALA A 222 6.05 -14.45 -3.04
C ALA A 222 5.54 -13.64 -4.25
N ARG A 223 4.59 -12.72 -4.00
CA ARG A 223 4.03 -11.81 -5.02
C ARG A 223 5.13 -10.95 -5.66
N TYR A 224 5.93 -10.26 -4.87
CA TYR A 224 6.94 -9.34 -5.41
C TYR A 224 8.13 -10.07 -6.03
N ALA A 225 8.48 -11.26 -5.54
CA ALA A 225 9.45 -12.14 -6.17
C ALA A 225 8.98 -12.56 -7.57
N LEU A 226 7.70 -12.93 -7.73
CA LEU A 226 7.12 -13.22 -9.04
C LEU A 226 7.19 -12.01 -9.98
N PHE A 227 6.77 -10.82 -9.51
CA PHE A 227 6.77 -9.59 -10.31
C PHE A 227 8.17 -9.11 -10.72
N SER A 228 9.20 -9.46 -9.95
CA SER A 228 10.61 -9.18 -10.26
C SER A 228 11.30 -10.28 -11.07
N GLY A 229 10.59 -11.37 -11.41
CA GLY A 229 11.14 -12.51 -12.15
C GLY A 229 12.02 -13.45 -11.32
N ASN A 230 12.04 -13.32 -10.00
CA ASN A 230 12.76 -14.22 -9.10
C ASN A 230 11.88 -15.43 -8.73
N TYR A 231 11.66 -16.30 -9.71
CA TYR A 231 10.79 -17.48 -9.58
C TYR A 231 11.22 -18.49 -8.49
N PRO A 232 12.52 -18.76 -8.26
CA PRO A 232 12.95 -19.62 -7.14
C PRO A 232 12.54 -19.05 -5.77
N LEU A 233 12.71 -17.74 -5.57
CA LEU A 233 12.27 -17.08 -4.34
C LEU A 233 10.75 -17.09 -4.23
N ALA A 234 10.04 -16.82 -5.32
CA ALA A 234 8.57 -16.85 -5.34
C ALA A 234 8.02 -18.20 -4.88
N LEU A 235 8.58 -19.32 -5.37
CA LEU A 235 8.22 -20.67 -4.92
C LEU A 235 8.54 -20.92 -3.45
N THR A 236 9.73 -20.53 -3.01
CA THR A 236 10.18 -20.70 -1.61
C THR A 236 9.21 -20.02 -0.66
N GLU A 237 8.88 -18.77 -0.94
CA GLU A 237 8.00 -17.96 -0.10
C GLU A 237 6.53 -18.42 -0.20
N ALA A 238 6.05 -18.78 -1.39
CA ALA A 238 4.71 -19.33 -1.55
C ALA A 238 4.52 -20.67 -0.81
N ASN A 239 5.57 -21.47 -0.68
CA ASN A 239 5.55 -22.70 0.13
C ASN A 239 5.57 -22.44 1.63
N ALA A 240 6.07 -21.29 2.07
CA ALA A 240 6.05 -20.88 3.48
C ALA A 240 4.69 -20.32 3.92
N VAL A 241 3.77 -20.04 3.00
CA VAL A 241 2.42 -19.55 3.33
C VAL A 241 1.52 -20.71 3.77
N ASP A 242 0.97 -20.61 4.98
CA ASP A 242 -0.11 -21.46 5.48
C ASP A 242 -1.45 -21.00 4.89
N LEU A 243 -1.99 -21.79 3.96
CA LEU A 243 -3.24 -21.50 3.25
C LEU A 243 -4.49 -21.57 4.14
N THR A 244 -4.37 -22.06 5.38
CA THR A 244 -5.48 -22.05 6.36
C THR A 244 -5.61 -20.72 7.09
N LYS A 245 -4.62 -19.82 6.93
CA LYS A 245 -4.62 -18.48 7.52
C LYS A 245 -5.01 -17.45 6.47
N SER A 246 -5.76 -16.45 6.92
CA SER A 246 -6.14 -15.31 6.11
C SER A 246 -5.59 -14.03 6.72
N SER A 247 -5.37 -13.03 5.87
CA SER A 247 -5.17 -11.65 6.30
C SER A 247 -6.07 -10.73 5.50
N ALA A 248 -6.76 -9.83 6.19
CA ALA A 248 -7.67 -8.88 5.57
C ALA A 248 -7.64 -7.53 6.29
N PHE A 249 -7.94 -6.49 5.53
CA PHE A 249 -8.34 -5.21 6.08
C PHE A 249 -9.76 -5.33 6.61
N ALA A 250 -9.92 -5.19 7.93
CA ALA A 250 -11.21 -5.11 8.58
C ALA A 250 -11.80 -3.70 8.46
N PHE A 251 -13.12 -3.62 8.37
CA PHE A 251 -13.88 -2.37 8.27
C PHE A 251 -15.02 -2.36 9.27
N ASP A 252 -15.42 -1.16 9.67
CA ASP A 252 -16.52 -0.89 10.58
C ASP A 252 -17.26 0.39 10.15
N PRO A 253 -18.38 0.78 10.79
CA PRO A 253 -19.10 2.00 10.40
C PRO A 253 -18.29 3.31 10.51
N ALA A 254 -17.26 3.37 11.35
CA ALA A 254 -16.39 4.54 11.50
C ALA A 254 -15.26 4.57 10.45
N SER A 255 -14.83 3.40 9.98
CA SER A 255 -13.88 3.20 8.88
C SER A 255 -14.48 2.24 7.86
N PRO A 256 -15.43 2.69 7.02
CA PRO A 256 -16.22 1.82 6.16
C PRO A 256 -15.43 1.33 4.95
N ASN A 257 -15.76 0.14 4.46
CA ASN A 257 -15.31 -0.35 3.16
C ASN A 257 -15.90 0.52 2.05
N ILE A 258 -15.05 1.34 1.44
CA ILE A 258 -15.44 2.28 0.40
C ILE A 258 -16.05 1.62 -0.84
N LEU A 259 -15.69 0.38 -1.15
CA LEU A 259 -16.25 -0.33 -2.31
C LEU A 259 -17.76 -0.53 -2.17
N PHE A 260 -18.26 -0.74 -0.95
CA PHE A 260 -19.69 -0.84 -0.69
C PHE A 260 -20.43 0.44 -1.09
N SER A 261 -19.87 1.60 -0.75
CA SER A 261 -20.45 2.90 -1.14
C SER A 261 -20.45 3.08 -2.66
N ILE A 262 -19.40 2.62 -3.33
CA ILE A 262 -19.29 2.70 -4.79
C ILE A 262 -20.37 1.85 -5.47
N ILE A 263 -20.50 0.58 -5.09
CA ILE A 263 -21.50 -0.32 -5.70
C ILE A 263 -22.94 0.10 -5.38
N SER A 264 -23.18 0.63 -4.17
CA SER A 264 -24.52 1.01 -3.72
C SER A 264 -25.01 2.26 -4.44
N SER A 265 -24.10 3.15 -4.84
CA SER A 265 -24.44 4.38 -5.57
C SER A 265 -24.91 4.13 -7.00
N ASN A 266 -24.46 3.02 -7.63
CA ASN A 266 -24.64 2.75 -9.06
C ASN A 266 -24.31 3.96 -9.96
N ASN A 267 -23.31 4.78 -9.58
CA ASN A 267 -22.98 6.02 -10.27
C ASN A 267 -21.54 6.07 -10.79
N VAL A 268 -20.61 5.32 -10.19
CA VAL A 268 -19.18 5.45 -10.54
C VAL A 268 -18.76 4.41 -11.57
N PHE A 269 -18.65 3.15 -11.13
CA PHE A 269 -18.33 2.01 -11.98
C PHE A 269 -18.94 0.72 -11.44
N GLN A 270 -18.97 -0.31 -12.29
CA GLN A 270 -19.44 -1.66 -11.96
C GLN A 270 -18.64 -2.69 -12.77
N PRO A 271 -18.74 -4.01 -12.49
CA PRO A 271 -18.20 -5.04 -13.37
C PRO A 271 -18.69 -4.85 -14.80
N LEU A 272 -17.81 -5.05 -15.78
CA LEU A 272 -18.16 -4.87 -17.19
C LEU A 272 -19.31 -5.80 -17.61
N ASN A 273 -19.24 -7.06 -17.20
CA ASN A 273 -20.22 -8.11 -17.48
C ASN A 273 -19.96 -9.34 -16.59
N VAL A 274 -20.79 -10.38 -16.76
CA VAL A 274 -20.64 -11.67 -16.06
C VAL A 274 -19.38 -12.45 -16.46
N ASN A 275 -18.75 -12.09 -17.59
CA ASN A 275 -17.48 -12.68 -18.03
C ASN A 275 -16.26 -12.00 -17.36
N LEU A 276 -16.49 -11.05 -16.43
CA LEU A 276 -15.43 -10.35 -15.69
C LEU A 276 -14.44 -9.62 -16.61
N GLY A 277 -14.90 -9.13 -17.76
CA GLY A 277 -14.04 -8.44 -18.73
C GLY A 277 -13.30 -9.36 -19.71
N LEU A 278 -13.41 -10.68 -19.53
CA LEU A 278 -12.74 -11.66 -20.39
C LEU A 278 -13.53 -11.91 -21.70
N THR A 279 -12.80 -12.20 -22.77
CA THR A 279 -13.34 -12.39 -24.12
C THR A 279 -12.68 -13.58 -24.83
N GLY A 280 -13.29 -14.05 -25.93
CA GLY A 280 -12.77 -15.14 -26.74
C GLY A 280 -12.59 -16.45 -25.95
N ALA A 281 -11.43 -17.09 -26.10
CA ALA A 281 -11.09 -18.33 -25.41
C ALA A 281 -10.93 -18.18 -23.88
N ASN A 282 -10.90 -16.94 -23.38
CA ASN A 282 -10.75 -16.65 -21.95
C ASN A 282 -12.08 -16.43 -21.24
N VAL A 283 -13.22 -16.50 -21.95
CA VAL A 283 -14.54 -16.40 -21.31
C VAL A 283 -14.67 -17.54 -20.28
N PRO A 284 -15.04 -17.25 -19.02
CA PRO A 284 -15.22 -18.29 -18.01
C PRO A 284 -16.31 -19.30 -18.40
N ASP A 285 -16.15 -20.53 -17.91
CA ASP A 285 -17.22 -21.52 -18.00
C ASP A 285 -18.50 -20.99 -17.33
N ALA A 286 -19.68 -21.31 -17.89
CA ALA A 286 -20.95 -20.81 -17.35
C ALA A 286 -21.23 -21.31 -15.92
N GLY A 287 -20.65 -22.44 -15.52
CA GLY A 287 -20.69 -23.00 -14.17
C GLY A 287 -19.58 -22.50 -13.24
N ASP A 288 -18.75 -21.54 -13.67
CA ASP A 288 -17.69 -20.97 -12.85
C ASP A 288 -18.27 -20.28 -11.61
N LYS A 289 -17.93 -20.81 -10.44
CA LYS A 289 -18.42 -20.35 -9.13
C LYS A 289 -17.92 -18.95 -8.75
N ARG A 290 -16.90 -18.43 -9.44
CA ARG A 290 -16.40 -17.06 -9.24
C ARG A 290 -17.39 -16.02 -9.74
N ILE A 291 -18.17 -16.32 -10.79
CA ILE A 291 -19.16 -15.40 -11.36
C ILE A 291 -20.21 -14.99 -10.30
N PRO A 292 -20.97 -15.92 -9.67
CA PRO A 292 -21.94 -15.56 -8.64
C PRO A 292 -21.31 -15.11 -7.31
N PHE A 293 -20.01 -15.37 -7.09
CA PHE A 293 -19.29 -14.84 -5.93
C PHE A 293 -18.95 -13.35 -6.11
N TYR A 294 -18.35 -12.99 -7.25
CA TYR A 294 -17.86 -11.64 -7.52
C TYR A 294 -18.90 -10.73 -8.17
N THR A 295 -20.03 -11.26 -8.64
CA THR A 295 -21.06 -10.46 -9.29
C THR A 295 -22.47 -10.85 -8.88
N PHE A 296 -23.37 -9.88 -8.86
CA PHE A 296 -24.81 -10.11 -8.70
C PHE A 296 -25.60 -9.01 -9.42
N PHE A 297 -26.89 -9.26 -9.68
CA PHE A 297 -27.78 -8.27 -10.29
C PHE A 297 -28.69 -7.63 -9.24
N THR A 298 -28.88 -6.30 -9.31
CA THR A 298 -29.81 -5.58 -8.42
C THR A 298 -30.40 -4.33 -9.09
N GLY A 299 -31.55 -3.87 -8.60
CA GLY A 299 -32.25 -2.67 -9.08
C GLY A 299 -33.56 -2.96 -9.79
N THR A 300 -34.41 -1.92 -9.90
CA THR A 300 -35.75 -1.95 -10.51
C THR A 300 -35.99 -0.68 -11.34
N PRO A 301 -36.69 -0.72 -12.49
CA PRO A 301 -37.29 -1.90 -13.14
C PRO A 301 -36.27 -2.78 -13.87
N THR A 302 -35.07 -2.27 -14.14
CA THR A 302 -33.99 -3.00 -14.81
C THR A 302 -32.86 -3.26 -13.82
N ALA A 303 -32.60 -4.54 -13.55
CA ALA A 303 -31.46 -4.92 -12.73
C ALA A 303 -30.16 -4.69 -13.49
N THR A 304 -29.14 -4.21 -12.80
CA THR A 304 -27.79 -3.98 -13.33
C THR A 304 -26.77 -4.75 -12.50
N ILE A 305 -25.66 -5.11 -13.13
CA ILE A 305 -24.62 -5.92 -12.50
C ILE A 305 -23.88 -5.11 -11.42
N ARG A 306 -23.50 -5.75 -10.31
CA ARG A 306 -22.77 -5.16 -9.19
C ARG A 306 -21.60 -6.04 -8.78
N MET A 307 -20.60 -5.43 -8.15
CA MET A 307 -19.53 -6.21 -7.51
C MET A 307 -20.08 -6.88 -6.25
N GLY A 308 -19.94 -8.20 -6.16
CA GLY A 308 -20.15 -9.02 -4.98
C GLY A 308 -18.86 -9.17 -4.17
N GLY A 309 -18.66 -10.34 -3.57
CA GLY A 309 -17.46 -10.71 -2.83
C GLY A 309 -17.09 -9.70 -1.74
N PHE A 310 -15.96 -9.03 -1.91
CA PHE A 310 -15.38 -8.14 -0.90
C PHE A 310 -15.95 -6.71 -0.89
N ALA A 311 -17.07 -6.48 -1.57
CA ALA A 311 -17.73 -5.16 -1.64
C ALA A 311 -19.16 -5.17 -1.07
N THR A 312 -19.66 -6.29 -0.55
CA THR A 312 -21.11 -6.50 -0.31
C THR A 312 -21.73 -5.72 0.84
N ALA A 313 -20.93 -5.21 1.78
CA ALA A 313 -21.41 -4.47 2.95
C ALA A 313 -20.34 -3.51 3.48
N THR A 314 -20.77 -2.49 4.23
CA THR A 314 -19.92 -1.49 4.88
C THR A 314 -18.77 -2.09 5.69
N SER A 315 -18.98 -3.24 6.34
CA SER A 315 -17.99 -3.94 7.17
C SER A 315 -17.33 -5.14 6.48
N THR A 316 -17.61 -5.39 5.19
CA THR A 316 -17.03 -6.53 4.48
C THR A 316 -15.51 -6.34 4.41
N ALA A 317 -14.76 -7.29 4.97
CA ALA A 317 -13.31 -7.25 4.96
C ALA A 317 -12.75 -7.39 3.54
N PHE A 318 -11.60 -6.75 3.28
CA PHE A 318 -10.91 -6.85 1.99
C PHE A 318 -9.57 -7.61 2.16
N PRO A 319 -9.34 -8.72 1.43
CA PRO A 319 -8.17 -9.56 1.63
C PRO A 319 -6.87 -8.84 1.22
N ILE A 320 -5.79 -9.06 1.97
CA ILE A 320 -4.44 -8.61 1.59
C ILE A 320 -3.85 -9.53 0.52
N TYR A 321 -4.15 -10.83 0.63
CA TYR A 321 -3.87 -11.89 -0.34
C TYR A 321 -4.98 -12.94 -0.26
N LEU A 322 -5.12 -13.76 -1.29
CA LEU A 322 -6.03 -14.91 -1.32
C LEU A 322 -5.25 -16.23 -1.36
N PRO A 323 -5.74 -17.33 -0.76
CA PRO A 323 -5.09 -18.64 -0.91
C PRO A 323 -4.91 -19.08 -2.37
N GLY A 324 -5.89 -18.74 -3.23
CA GLY A 324 -5.80 -18.98 -4.68
C GLY A 324 -4.66 -18.20 -5.33
N GLU A 325 -4.37 -16.98 -4.89
CA GLU A 325 -3.23 -16.18 -5.38
C GLU A 325 -1.91 -16.91 -5.16
N ILE A 326 -1.69 -17.45 -3.95
CA ILE A 326 -0.46 -18.17 -3.60
C ILE A 326 -0.29 -19.41 -4.47
N THR A 327 -1.38 -20.13 -4.72
CA THR A 327 -1.38 -21.32 -5.58
C THR A 327 -1.06 -20.97 -7.03
N LEU A 328 -1.64 -19.88 -7.55
CA LEU A 328 -1.35 -19.37 -8.88
C LEU A 328 0.08 -18.83 -9.01
N ILE A 329 0.65 -18.22 -7.96
CA ILE A 329 2.06 -17.83 -7.94
C ILE A 329 2.96 -19.07 -8.12
N LYS A 330 2.65 -20.19 -7.46
CA LYS A 330 3.42 -21.44 -7.65
C LYS A 330 3.30 -21.96 -9.08
N ALA A 331 2.07 -22.01 -9.61
CA ALA A 331 1.83 -22.44 -10.98
C ALA A 331 2.62 -21.61 -12.00
N GLU A 332 2.56 -20.27 -11.91
CA GLU A 332 3.33 -19.40 -12.80
C GLU A 332 4.84 -19.58 -12.61
N ALA A 333 5.33 -19.62 -11.37
CA ALA A 333 6.75 -19.75 -11.10
C ALA A 333 7.33 -21.08 -11.63
N PHE A 334 6.58 -22.18 -11.59
CA PHE A 334 6.97 -23.44 -12.25
C PHE A 334 6.96 -23.31 -13.77
N ALA A 335 5.91 -22.73 -14.36
CA ALA A 335 5.80 -22.55 -15.81
C ALA A 335 6.95 -21.69 -16.37
N ARG A 336 7.41 -20.69 -15.61
CA ARG A 336 8.55 -19.84 -15.94
C ARG A 336 9.91 -20.51 -15.71
N GLN A 337 9.95 -21.64 -15.00
CA GLN A 337 11.14 -22.45 -14.71
C GLN A 337 11.14 -23.80 -15.48
N PRO A 338 10.83 -23.74 -16.78
CA PRO A 338 10.38 -24.86 -17.64
C PRO A 338 9.76 -26.12 -17.01
N ASP A 339 9.09 -26.04 -15.86
CA ASP A 339 8.51 -27.19 -15.15
C ASP A 339 6.99 -27.22 -15.34
N LEU A 340 6.57 -27.47 -16.58
CA LEU A 340 5.16 -27.53 -16.95
C LEU A 340 4.35 -28.61 -16.19
N PRO A 341 4.91 -29.80 -15.87
CA PRO A 341 4.18 -30.78 -15.07
C PRO A 341 3.77 -30.25 -13.69
N ASN A 342 4.70 -29.65 -12.93
CA ASN A 342 4.36 -29.09 -11.63
C ASN A 342 3.50 -27.81 -11.75
N ALA A 343 3.70 -27.02 -12.79
CA ALA A 343 2.83 -25.87 -13.07
C ALA A 343 1.37 -26.30 -13.24
N LEU A 344 1.12 -27.35 -14.01
CA LEU A 344 -0.23 -27.90 -14.23
C LEU A 344 -0.83 -28.48 -12.94
N ILE A 345 -0.01 -29.15 -12.12
CA ILE A 345 -0.45 -29.66 -10.80
C ILE A 345 -0.94 -28.53 -9.91
N GLU A 346 -0.19 -27.43 -9.80
CA GLU A 346 -0.61 -26.28 -8.99
C GLU A 346 -1.82 -25.56 -9.59
N LEU A 347 -1.84 -25.37 -10.91
CA LEU A 347 -2.95 -24.71 -11.61
C LEU A 347 -4.29 -25.45 -11.41
N ASN A 348 -4.28 -26.79 -11.45
CA ASN A 348 -5.49 -27.61 -11.28
C ASN A 348 -6.07 -27.61 -9.86
N LYS A 349 -5.42 -26.96 -8.88
CA LYS A 349 -5.96 -26.81 -7.52
C LYS A 349 -6.93 -25.64 -7.38
N VAL A 350 -7.03 -24.76 -8.37
CA VAL A 350 -7.77 -23.48 -8.32
C VAL A 350 -9.05 -23.53 -9.13
#